data_AF-A0A965WRI7-F1
#
_entry.id   AF-A0A965WRI7-F1
#
_cell.length_a   1.000
_cell.length_b   1.000
_cell.length_c   1.000
_cell.angle_alpha   90.00
_cell.angle_beta   90.00
_cell.angle_gamma   90.00
#
_symmetry.space_group_name_H-M   'P 1'
#
loop_
_entity.id
_entity.type
_entity.pdbx_description
1 polymer ?
#
loop_
_entity_poly.entity_id
_entity_poly.type
_entity_poly.pdbx_seq_one_letter_code
_entity_poly.pdbx_strand_id
1 'polypeptide(L)' 'TAYNNKYSNKPFHDKLSMHNGFLESKLALNNFVIQCSTWGETEIEQRAKQLVERAAKR' A
#
# COMPACT_ATOMS: atom_id res chain seq x y z
N THR A 1 -6.66 -20.18 10.29
CA THR A 1 -7.02 -18.88 9.67
C THR A 1 -6.14 -18.69 8.45
N ALA A 2 -6.65 -18.12 7.35
CA ALA A 2 -5.87 -17.79 6.15
C ALA A 2 -5.00 -16.54 6.39
N TYR A 3 -4.25 -16.54 7.49
CA TYR A 3 -3.35 -15.44 7.84
C TYR A 3 -2.10 -15.57 6.98
N ASN A 4 -1.76 -14.50 6.26
CA ASN A 4 -0.54 -14.46 5.47
C ASN A 4 0.65 -14.29 6.42
N ASN A 5 1.22 -15.41 6.88
CA ASN A 5 2.36 -15.44 7.79
C ASN A 5 3.57 -14.62 7.29
N LYS A 6 3.73 -14.45 5.97
CA LYS A 6 4.78 -13.62 5.38
C LYS A 6 4.50 -12.12 5.56
N TYR A 7 3.23 -11.73 5.44
CA TYR A 7 2.73 -10.37 5.63
C TYR A 7 2.23 -10.11 7.07
N SER A 8 2.88 -10.75 8.06
CA SER A 8 2.58 -10.66 9.50
C SER A 8 2.42 -9.21 10.02
N ASN A 9 2.28 -9.02 11.33
CA ASN A 9 2.24 -7.68 11.96
C ASN A 9 3.60 -6.93 11.92
N LYS A 10 4.36 -7.11 10.84
CA LYS A 10 5.56 -6.36 10.51
C LYS A 10 5.24 -4.87 10.30
N PRO A 11 6.17 -3.98 10.68
CA PRO A 11 6.09 -2.56 10.39
C PRO A 11 5.90 -2.27 8.90
N PHE A 12 5.42 -1.07 8.58
CA PHE A 12 5.22 -0.64 7.20
C PHE A 12 6.52 -0.70 6.37
N HIS A 13 7.63 -0.21 6.92
CA HIS A 13 8.93 -0.20 6.23
C HIS A 13 9.41 -1.61 5.84
N ASP A 14 9.15 -2.60 6.70
CA ASP A 14 9.43 -4.01 6.40
C ASP A 14 8.57 -4.50 5.23
N LYS A 15 7.26 -4.23 5.27
CA LYS A 15 6.32 -4.65 4.21
C LYS A 15 6.58 -3.93 2.88
N LEU A 16 7.13 -2.72 2.94
CA LEU A 16 7.52 -1.94 1.79
C LEU A 16 8.70 -2.59 1.05
N SER A 17 9.76 -2.94 1.78
CA SER A 17 11.06 -3.36 1.22
C SER A 17 11.31 -4.87 1.19
N MET A 18 10.48 -5.68 1.86
CA MET A 18 10.67 -7.14 1.85
C MET A 18 10.48 -7.75 0.45
N HIS A 19 10.96 -8.97 0.27
CA HIS A 19 10.73 -9.75 -0.94
C HIS A 19 9.22 -9.99 -1.18
N ASN A 20 8.75 -9.73 -2.39
CA ASN A 20 7.34 -9.61 -2.76
C ASN A 20 6.57 -8.55 -1.93
N GLY A 21 7.29 -7.54 -1.44
CA GLY A 21 6.75 -6.38 -0.75
C GLY A 21 6.15 -5.35 -1.69
N PHE A 22 5.76 -4.18 -1.15
CA PHE A 22 5.11 -3.15 -1.96
C PHE A 22 6.01 -2.59 -3.07
N LEU A 23 7.33 -2.48 -2.87
CA LEU A 23 8.25 -2.02 -3.93
C LEU A 23 8.29 -2.95 -5.15
N GLU A 24 8.06 -4.25 -4.95
CA GLU A 24 8.03 -5.26 -6.03
C GLU A 24 6.62 -5.50 -6.61
N SER A 25 5.61 -4.81 -6.07
CA SER A 25 4.21 -5.00 -6.47
C SER A 25 3.96 -4.49 -7.89
N LYS A 26 3.52 -5.38 -8.78
CA LYS A 26 3.04 -5.04 -10.14
C LYS A 26 1.68 -4.32 -10.16
N LEU A 27 1.00 -4.24 -9.02
CA LEU A 27 -0.31 -3.61 -8.93
C LEU A 27 -0.19 -2.08 -8.95
N ALA A 28 -0.69 -1.45 -10.02
CA ALA A 28 -0.67 0.01 -10.17
C ALA A 28 -1.41 0.78 -9.06
N LEU A 29 -2.31 0.12 -8.31
CA LEU A 29 -3.00 0.69 -7.14
C LEU A 29 -2.06 0.92 -5.94
N ASN A 30 -0.86 0.36 -5.96
CA ASN A 30 0.16 0.51 -4.93
C ASN A 30 1.19 1.59 -5.25
N ASN A 31 1.11 2.25 -6.41
CA ASN A 31 2.05 3.31 -6.81
C ASN A 31 2.10 4.47 -5.79
N PHE A 32 0.98 4.82 -5.18
CA PHE A 32 0.96 5.80 -4.08
C PHE A 32 1.62 5.24 -2.81
N VAL A 33 1.29 4.00 -2.45
CA VAL A 33 1.78 3.34 -1.23
C VAL A 33 3.31 3.27 -1.20
N ILE A 34 3.95 3.00 -2.34
CA ILE A 34 5.43 2.92 -2.42
C ILE A 34 6.13 4.27 -2.27
N GLN A 35 5.40 5.39 -2.45
CA GLN A 35 5.95 6.75 -2.32
C GLN A 35 5.81 7.28 -0.89
N CYS A 36 5.00 6.65 -0.05
CA CYS A 36 4.79 7.08 1.32
C CYS A 36 5.98 6.70 2.20
N SER A 37 6.44 7.64 3.04
CA SER A 37 7.43 7.38 4.09
C SER A 37 6.79 6.71 5.32
N THR A 38 5.55 7.06 5.62
CA THR A 38 4.74 6.51 6.72
C THR A 38 3.45 5.93 6.20
N TRP A 39 2.79 5.09 7.01
CA TRP A 39 1.51 4.52 6.65
C TRP A 39 0.56 4.56 7.83
N GLY A 40 -0.19 5.67 7.92
CA GLY A 40 -1.21 5.91 8.93
C GLY A 40 -2.50 6.44 8.29
N GLU A 41 -3.35 7.02 9.14
CA GLU A 41 -4.66 7.53 8.75
C GLU A 41 -4.59 8.56 7.62
N THR A 42 -3.68 9.53 7.72
CA THR A 42 -3.49 10.59 6.72
C THR A 42 -3.22 10.02 5.33
N GLU A 43 -2.29 9.07 5.19
CA GLU A 43 -1.96 8.46 3.91
C GLU A 43 -3.11 7.58 3.39
N ILE A 44 -3.83 6.91 4.29
CA ILE A 44 -5.02 6.10 3.94
C ILE A 44 -6.11 7.00 3.33
N GLU A 45 -6.41 8.14 3.96
CA GLU A 45 -7.41 9.09 3.46
C GLU A 45 -6.98 9.70 2.12
N GLN A 46 -5.71 10.09 1.98
CA GLN A 46 -5.17 10.62 0.72
C GLN A 46 -5.28 9.59 -0.40
N ARG A 47 -4.91 8.34 -0.13
CA ARG A 47 -5.06 7.24 -1.10
C ARG A 47 -6.51 7.05 -1.49
N ALA A 48 -7.44 7.06 -0.53
CA ALA A 48 -8.86 6.90 -0.80
C ALA A 48 -9.36 7.98 -1.76
N LYS A 49 -9.00 9.25 -1.51
CA LYS A 49 -9.35 10.38 -2.40
C LYS A 49 -8.80 10.17 -3.83
N GLN A 50 -7.52 9.82 -3.96
CA GLN A 50 -6.92 9.56 -5.28
C GLN A 50 -7.59 8.41 -6.04
N LEU A 51 -7.95 7.35 -5.33
CA LEU A 51 -8.65 6.20 -5.92
C LEU A 51 -10.06 6.57 -6.39
N VAL A 52 -10.80 7.35 -5.60
CA VAL A 52 -12.13 7.87 -5.98
C VAL A 52 -12.02 8.75 -7.23
N GLU A 53 -11.08 9.69 -7.26
CA GLU A 53 -10.87 10.53 -8.44
C GLU A 53 -10.51 9.71 -9.68
N ARG A 54 -9.64 8.70 -9.52
CA ARG A 54 -9.26 7.81 -10.63
C ARG A 54 -10.45 6.98 -11.14
N ALA A 55 -11.35 6.56 -10.25
CA ALA A 55 -12.55 5.85 -10.62
C ALA A 55 -13.57 6.76 -11.32
N ALA A 56 -13.71 8.01 -10.88
CA ALA A 56 -14.63 8.99 -11.45
C ALA A 56 -14.20 9.53 -12.83
N LYS A 57 -12.90 9.47 -13.16
CA LYS A 57 -12.34 9.90 -14.46
C LYS A 57 -12.46 8.83 -15.56
N ARG A 58 -13.27 7.78 -15.35
CA ARG A 58 -13.48 6.69 -16.32
C ARG A 58 -14.79 6.80 -17.05
#